data_AF-A0A519K1Z8-F1
#
_entry.id   AF-A0A519K1Z8-F1
#
_cell.length_a   1.000
_cell.length_b   1.000
_cell.length_c   1.000
_cell.angle_alpha   90.00
_cell.angle_beta   90.00
_cell.angle_gamma   90.00
#
_symmetry.space_group_name_H-M   'P 1'
#
loop_
_entity.id
_entity.type
_entity.pdbx_description
1 polymer ?
#
loop_
_entity_poly.entity_id
_entity_poly.type
_entity_poly.pdbx_seq_one_letter_code
_entity_poly.pdbx_strand_id
1 'polypeptide(L)'
;MERAFAGWRAPSTALPARPQAPAVPAAPATPRILIVDRAGPQSIITGGRIAPAFDAQTQAAIETMNTALGGAFTSRINMNLREDKHWSYGASGGVRTARGDRAYVVSAGVQADKTAESLVELRRELTDVVGSRPLAETELAAARANLVQGLAGEWETNGAIMGTLGQMVTFGLPEAYYDGYAAGVNATTPDAATAAARSIVGSGPTTWVVVGDRAQIEPKIRALGFGDVQVVDVNGNPIP
;
A
#
# COMPACT_ATOMS: atom_id res chain seq x y z
N MET A 1 -23.36 17.22 24.63
CA MET A 1 -22.77 15.87 24.73
C MET A 1 -23.02 15.25 26.09
N GLU A 2 -22.68 15.95 27.18
CA GLU A 2 -22.86 15.49 28.57
C GLU A 2 -24.30 15.06 28.88
N ARG A 3 -25.30 15.86 28.50
CA ARG A 3 -26.73 15.50 28.70
C ARG A 3 -27.16 14.24 27.94
N ALA A 4 -26.59 13.98 26.75
CA ALA A 4 -26.94 12.82 25.94
C ALA A 4 -26.29 11.53 26.46
N PHE A 5 -25.09 11.65 27.06
CA PHE A 5 -24.37 10.53 27.69
C PHE A 5 -24.53 10.48 29.22
N ALA A 6 -25.34 11.34 29.83
CA ALA A 6 -25.52 11.42 31.29
C ALA A 6 -26.06 10.12 31.91
N GLY A 7 -26.81 9.34 31.13
CA GLY A 7 -27.29 8.01 31.52
C GLY A 7 -26.29 6.89 31.29
N TRP A 8 -25.15 7.17 30.62
CA TRP A 8 -24.18 6.15 30.27
C TRP A 8 -23.28 5.87 31.47
N ARG A 9 -23.40 4.67 32.02
CA ARG A 9 -22.64 4.21 33.17
C ARG A 9 -21.72 3.09 32.74
N ALA A 10 -20.48 3.09 33.24
CA ALA A 10 -19.62 1.92 33.12
C ALA A 10 -20.36 0.71 33.73
N PRO A 11 -20.34 -0.46 33.05
CA PRO A 11 -20.95 -1.66 33.60
C PRO A 11 -20.30 -2.01 34.94
N SER A 12 -21.12 -2.50 35.89
CA SER A 12 -20.66 -2.94 37.21
C SER A 12 -19.90 -4.27 37.16
N THR A 13 -20.00 -4.98 36.04
CA THR A 13 -19.25 -6.21 35.76
C THR A 13 -18.03 -5.90 34.90
N ALA A 14 -16.95 -6.66 35.10
CA ALA A 14 -15.78 -6.58 34.24
C ALA A 14 -16.18 -6.71 32.77
N LEU A 15 -15.68 -5.80 31.93
CA LEU A 15 -15.88 -5.88 30.49
C LEU A 15 -15.23 -7.17 29.97
N PRO A 16 -15.82 -7.82 28.95
CA PRO A 16 -15.17 -8.94 28.31
C PRO A 16 -13.79 -8.50 27.81
N ALA A 17 -12.81 -9.39 27.94
CA ALA A 17 -11.48 -9.15 27.40
C ALA A 17 -11.62 -8.81 25.91
N ARG A 18 -10.91 -7.76 25.47
CA ARG A 18 -10.88 -7.40 24.05
C ARG A 18 -10.43 -8.63 23.27
N PRO A 19 -11.18 -9.06 22.22
CA PRO A 19 -10.72 -10.13 21.35
C PRO A 19 -9.33 -9.79 20.83
N GLN A 20 -8.37 -10.68 21.05
CA GLN A 20 -7.06 -10.52 20.43
C GLN A 20 -7.24 -10.76 18.93
N ALA A 21 -6.70 -9.85 18.12
CA ALA A 21 -6.62 -10.10 16.69
C ALA A 21 -5.81 -11.38 16.46
N PRO A 22 -6.18 -12.21 15.46
CA PRO A 22 -5.35 -13.33 15.07
C PRO A 22 -3.93 -12.85 14.79
N ALA A 23 -2.94 -13.66 15.15
CA ALA A 23 -1.56 -13.36 14.78
C ALA A 23 -1.48 -13.23 13.25
N VAL A 24 -0.77 -12.21 12.77
CA VAL A 24 -0.52 -12.07 11.34
C VAL A 24 0.33 -13.27 10.92
N PRO A 25 -0.10 -14.05 9.90
CA PRO A 25 0.67 -15.18 9.43
C PRO A 25 2.07 -14.74 9.03
N ALA A 26 3.07 -15.58 9.29
CA ALA A 26 4.41 -15.33 8.79
C ALA A 26 4.37 -15.10 7.27
N ALA A 27 5.16 -14.14 6.79
CA ALA A 27 5.33 -13.95 5.36
C ALA A 27 5.78 -15.28 4.73
N PRO A 28 5.35 -15.59 3.49
CA PRO A 28 5.89 -16.73 2.76
C PRO A 28 7.43 -16.69 2.73
N ALA A 29 8.08 -17.85 2.68
CA ALA A 29 9.54 -17.90 2.58
C ALA A 29 10.05 -17.46 1.18
N THR A 30 9.20 -17.63 0.16
CA THR A 30 9.52 -17.33 -1.24
C THR A 30 8.38 -16.50 -1.87
N PRO A 31 8.67 -15.75 -2.94
CA PRO A 31 7.61 -15.12 -3.73
C PRO A 31 6.69 -16.16 -4.34
N ARG A 32 5.41 -15.81 -4.43
CA ARG A 32 4.36 -16.65 -5.05
C ARG A 32 3.43 -15.80 -5.90
N ILE A 33 2.85 -16.42 -6.91
CA ILE A 33 1.90 -15.81 -7.84
C ILE A 33 0.65 -16.68 -7.88
N LEU A 34 -0.48 -16.06 -7.56
CA LEU A 34 -1.81 -16.68 -7.65
C LEU A 34 -2.49 -16.16 -8.91
N ILE A 35 -2.92 -17.06 -9.79
CA ILE A 35 -3.68 -16.72 -11.00
C ILE A 35 -5.15 -17.03 -10.76
N VAL A 36 -6.01 -16.05 -10.96
CA VAL A 36 -7.47 -16.22 -11.01
C VAL A 36 -7.92 -16.09 -12.45
N ASP A 37 -8.46 -17.17 -13.02
CA ASP A 37 -8.89 -17.17 -14.41
C ASP A 37 -10.16 -16.33 -14.61
N ARG A 38 -10.04 -15.27 -15.40
CA ARG A 38 -11.12 -14.37 -15.76
C ARG A 38 -10.85 -13.79 -17.15
N ALA A 39 -11.53 -14.32 -18.15
CA ALA A 39 -11.44 -13.81 -19.51
C ALA A 39 -11.82 -12.32 -19.60
N GLY A 40 -11.02 -11.56 -20.35
CA GLY A 40 -11.22 -10.13 -20.56
C GLY A 40 -10.04 -9.47 -21.28
N PRO A 41 -10.21 -8.24 -21.79
CA PRO A 41 -9.15 -7.50 -22.49
C PRO A 41 -8.10 -6.91 -21.55
N GLN A 42 -8.33 -6.97 -20.24
CA GLN A 42 -7.50 -6.37 -19.20
C GLN A 42 -7.23 -7.40 -18.11
N SER A 43 -6.03 -7.39 -17.56
CA SER A 43 -5.66 -8.12 -16.35
C SER A 43 -5.55 -7.16 -15.17
N ILE A 44 -5.88 -7.62 -13.97
CA ILE A 44 -5.60 -6.92 -12.71
C ILE A 44 -4.44 -7.60 -12.02
N ILE A 45 -3.37 -6.86 -11.76
CA ILE A 45 -2.23 -7.32 -10.98
C ILE A 45 -2.31 -6.65 -9.61
N THR A 46 -2.28 -7.43 -8.54
CA THR A 46 -2.18 -6.94 -7.16
C THR A 46 -1.00 -7.61 -6.46
N GLY A 47 -0.11 -6.82 -5.88
CA GLY A 47 1.01 -7.30 -5.07
C GLY A 47 0.82 -6.93 -3.61
N GLY A 48 0.94 -7.89 -2.71
CA GLY A 48 0.83 -7.67 -1.26
C GLY A 48 2.12 -8.02 -0.52
N ARG A 49 2.49 -7.17 0.43
CA ARG A 49 3.58 -7.37 1.41
C ARG A 49 3.09 -7.03 2.81
N ILE A 50 3.64 -7.70 3.81
CA ILE A 50 3.44 -7.31 5.21
C ILE A 50 4.27 -6.05 5.45
N ALA A 51 3.64 -5.02 6.01
CA ALA A 51 4.26 -3.78 6.44
C ALA A 51 4.16 -3.69 7.97
N PRO A 52 5.12 -3.04 8.65
CA PRO A 52 5.06 -2.88 10.10
C PRO A 52 3.82 -2.09 10.52
N ALA A 53 3.45 -2.26 11.79
CA ALA A 53 2.42 -1.44 12.43
C ALA A 53 2.67 0.07 12.28
N PHE A 54 1.62 0.86 12.50
CA PHE A 54 1.72 2.30 12.47
C PHE A 54 2.71 2.81 13.53
N ASP A 55 3.57 3.74 13.14
CA ASP A 55 4.48 4.46 14.04
C ASP A 55 4.46 5.95 13.69
N ALA A 56 4.01 6.75 14.66
CA ALA A 56 3.85 8.19 14.52
C ALA A 56 5.16 8.90 14.16
N GLN A 57 6.33 8.37 14.57
CA GLN A 57 7.63 8.98 14.35
C GLN A 57 8.13 8.83 12.91
N THR A 58 7.76 7.73 12.24
CA THR A 58 8.22 7.42 10.89
C THR A 58 7.16 7.66 9.82
N GLN A 59 5.91 7.90 10.21
CA GLN A 59 4.77 7.99 9.30
C GLN A 59 4.93 9.08 8.22
N ALA A 60 5.42 10.27 8.55
CA ALA A 60 5.61 11.33 7.56
C ALA A 60 6.60 10.93 6.45
N ALA A 61 7.67 10.22 6.80
CA ALA A 61 8.63 9.70 5.83
C ALA A 61 8.04 8.56 4.99
N ILE A 62 7.23 7.69 5.60
CA ILE A 62 6.50 6.60 4.91
C ILE A 62 5.50 7.18 3.90
N GLU A 63 4.72 8.19 4.27
CA GLU A 63 3.74 8.82 3.39
C GLU A 63 4.41 9.58 2.26
N THR A 64 5.49 10.31 2.53
CA THR A 64 6.27 10.99 1.49
C THR A 64 6.88 9.98 0.50
N MET A 65 7.49 8.91 1.01
CA MET A 65 8.03 7.81 0.20
C MET A 65 6.94 7.15 -0.64
N ASN A 66 5.79 6.82 -0.03
CA ASN A 66 4.70 6.18 -0.75
C ASN A 66 4.10 7.11 -1.81
N THR A 67 3.92 8.39 -1.51
CA THR A 67 3.41 9.38 -2.47
C THR A 67 4.27 9.44 -3.71
N ALA A 68 5.60 9.45 -3.54
CA ALA A 68 6.55 9.38 -4.65
C ALA A 68 6.53 8.03 -5.38
N LEU A 69 6.40 6.90 -4.67
CA LEU A 69 6.48 5.56 -5.26
C LEU A 69 5.20 5.11 -5.97
N GLY A 70 4.04 5.26 -5.32
CA GLY A 70 2.75 4.77 -5.84
C GLY A 70 1.49 5.51 -5.37
N GLY A 71 1.62 6.54 -4.52
CA GLY A 71 0.49 7.21 -3.86
C GLY A 71 -0.10 8.40 -4.63
N ALA A 72 0.65 8.99 -5.56
CA ALA A 72 0.20 10.11 -6.38
C ALA A 72 -0.01 9.71 -7.85
N PHE A 73 -0.74 10.54 -8.60
CA PHE A 73 -0.84 10.39 -10.05
C PHE A 73 0.53 10.47 -10.74
N THR A 74 1.41 11.35 -10.25
CA THR A 74 2.80 11.51 -10.74
C THR A 74 3.77 10.52 -10.10
N SER A 75 3.28 9.50 -9.38
CA SER A 75 4.14 8.54 -8.70
C SER A 75 4.90 7.65 -9.68
N ARG A 76 6.07 7.16 -9.27
CA ARG A 76 7.00 6.38 -10.10
C ARG A 76 6.33 5.17 -10.76
N ILE A 77 5.55 4.40 -10.01
CA ILE A 77 4.85 3.22 -10.54
C ILE A 77 3.82 3.62 -11.59
N ASN A 78 3.06 4.69 -11.35
CA ASN A 78 2.07 5.16 -12.32
C ASN A 78 2.74 5.73 -13.57
N MET A 79 3.78 6.57 -13.41
CA MET A 79 4.54 7.12 -14.53
C MET A 79 5.17 6.02 -15.40
N ASN A 80 5.70 4.95 -14.79
CA ASN A 80 6.25 3.80 -15.53
C ASN A 80 5.15 3.11 -16.39
N LEU A 81 4.07 2.64 -15.76
CA LEU A 81 3.09 1.83 -16.50
C LEU A 81 2.12 2.63 -17.37
N ARG A 82 1.73 3.83 -16.94
CA ARG A 82 0.73 4.68 -17.63
C ARG A 82 1.37 5.62 -18.64
N GLU A 83 2.37 6.38 -18.23
CA GLU A 83 2.93 7.46 -19.07
C GLU A 83 4.05 7.00 -19.98
N ASP A 84 4.99 6.18 -19.51
CA ASP A 84 6.12 5.73 -20.33
C ASP A 84 5.70 4.58 -21.25
N LYS A 85 5.02 3.57 -20.69
CA LYS A 85 4.72 2.33 -21.42
C LYS A 85 3.32 2.26 -22.02
N HIS A 86 2.39 3.07 -21.52
CA HIS A 86 0.98 3.06 -21.93
C HIS A 86 0.26 1.70 -21.75
N TRP A 87 0.72 0.87 -20.81
CA TRP A 87 0.16 -0.46 -20.57
C TRP A 87 -1.01 -0.44 -19.58
N SER A 88 -1.13 0.63 -18.79
CA SER A 88 -2.15 0.80 -17.76
C SER A 88 -2.86 2.14 -17.89
N TYR A 89 -4.12 2.21 -17.49
CA TYR A 89 -4.79 3.50 -17.25
C TYR A 89 -4.42 4.10 -15.88
N GLY A 90 -4.01 3.25 -14.94
CA GLY A 90 -3.62 3.64 -13.59
C GLY A 90 -2.95 2.51 -12.82
N ALA A 91 -1.86 2.85 -12.14
CA ALA A 91 -1.18 1.97 -11.21
C ALA A 91 -0.91 2.73 -9.91
N SER A 92 -1.09 2.08 -8.76
CA SER A 92 -0.95 2.73 -7.46
C SER A 92 -0.44 1.77 -6.41
N GLY A 93 0.12 2.34 -5.33
CA GLY A 93 0.66 1.63 -4.20
C GLY A 93 0.35 2.35 -2.89
N GLY A 94 0.18 1.59 -1.81
CA GLY A 94 -0.06 2.19 -0.50
C GLY A 94 -0.11 1.22 0.65
N VAL A 95 0.23 1.71 1.83
CA VAL A 95 0.06 1.01 3.10
C VAL A 95 -1.42 1.06 3.48
N ARG A 96 -2.00 -0.09 3.83
CA ARG A 96 -3.38 -0.22 4.31
C ARG A 96 -3.42 0.03 5.82
N THR A 97 -4.46 0.73 6.28
CA THR A 97 -4.67 1.05 7.70
C THR A 97 -5.01 -0.20 8.50
N ALA A 98 -4.24 -0.47 9.56
CA ALA A 98 -4.52 -1.50 10.55
C ALA A 98 -3.89 -1.11 11.89
N ARG A 99 -4.42 -1.61 13.01
CA ARG A 99 -3.86 -1.37 14.35
C ARG A 99 -2.56 -2.15 14.63
N GLY A 100 -2.45 -3.35 14.06
CA GLY A 100 -1.24 -4.17 14.11
C GLY A 100 -0.43 -4.02 12.83
N ASP A 101 0.28 -5.08 12.45
CA ASP A 101 0.95 -5.11 11.14
C ASP A 101 -0.04 -4.83 10.02
N ARG A 102 0.46 -4.12 9.03
CA ARG A 102 -0.28 -3.56 7.90
C ARG A 102 0.03 -4.35 6.63
N ALA A 103 -0.67 -4.04 5.55
CA ALA A 103 -0.33 -4.53 4.23
C ALA A 103 0.11 -3.38 3.33
N TYR A 104 1.28 -3.47 2.70
CA TYR A 104 1.57 -2.66 1.54
C TYR A 104 1.00 -3.35 0.31
N VAL A 105 0.14 -2.65 -0.43
CA VAL A 105 -0.54 -3.19 -1.60
C VAL A 105 -0.25 -2.30 -2.80
N VAL A 106 0.29 -2.91 -3.86
CA VAL A 106 0.40 -2.32 -5.20
C VAL A 106 -0.67 -2.92 -6.10
N SER A 107 -1.30 -2.13 -6.95
CA SER A 107 -2.31 -2.59 -7.90
C SER A 107 -2.21 -1.85 -9.23
N ALA A 108 -2.37 -2.59 -10.32
CA ALA A 108 -2.42 -2.04 -11.67
C ALA A 108 -3.38 -2.86 -12.53
N GLY A 109 -4.28 -2.17 -13.23
CA GLY A 109 -5.07 -2.78 -14.29
C GLY A 109 -4.40 -2.58 -15.64
N VAL A 110 -3.97 -3.66 -16.29
CA VAL A 110 -3.08 -3.61 -17.47
C VAL A 110 -3.67 -4.32 -18.67
N GLN A 111 -3.26 -3.94 -19.88
CA GLN A 111 -3.61 -4.67 -21.10
C GLN A 111 -3.22 -6.15 -20.96
N ALA A 112 -4.12 -7.07 -21.37
CA ALA A 112 -3.93 -8.51 -21.13
C ALA A 112 -2.60 -9.04 -21.72
N ASP A 113 -2.20 -8.55 -22.88
CA ASP A 113 -0.98 -8.95 -23.57
C ASP A 113 0.31 -8.43 -22.89
N LYS A 114 0.20 -7.45 -21.99
CA LYS A 114 1.30 -6.85 -21.19
C LYS A 114 1.33 -7.31 -19.73
N THR A 115 0.56 -8.33 -19.37
CA THR A 115 0.43 -8.78 -17.98
C THR A 115 1.78 -9.21 -17.38
N ALA A 116 2.55 -10.03 -18.08
CA ALA A 116 3.83 -10.53 -17.58
C ALA A 116 4.87 -9.42 -17.49
N GLU A 117 4.94 -8.56 -18.51
CA GLU A 117 5.85 -7.43 -18.59
C GLU A 117 5.52 -6.39 -17.50
N SER A 118 4.25 -6.13 -17.24
CA SER A 118 3.83 -5.24 -16.14
C SER A 118 4.19 -5.81 -14.77
N LEU A 119 4.10 -7.14 -14.59
CA LEU A 119 4.55 -7.79 -13.35
C LEU A 119 6.06 -7.62 -13.13
N VAL A 120 6.86 -7.71 -14.19
CA VAL A 120 8.31 -7.43 -14.16
C VAL A 120 8.56 -6.00 -13.70
N GLU A 121 7.88 -5.03 -14.30
CA GLU A 121 8.05 -3.61 -13.98
C GLU A 121 7.63 -3.29 -12.53
N LEU A 122 6.47 -3.76 -12.07
CA LEU A 122 6.03 -3.58 -10.69
C LEU A 122 7.03 -4.18 -9.70
N ARG A 123 7.52 -5.39 -9.95
CA ARG A 123 8.54 -6.02 -9.11
C ARG A 123 9.85 -5.21 -9.12
N ARG A 124 10.26 -4.70 -10.29
CA ARG A 124 11.45 -3.88 -10.44
C ARG A 124 11.33 -2.59 -9.62
N GLU A 125 10.23 -1.86 -9.73
CA GLU A 125 10.02 -0.62 -8.96
C GLU A 125 10.07 -0.86 -7.44
N LEU A 126 9.47 -1.95 -6.95
CA LEU A 126 9.52 -2.30 -5.52
C LEU A 126 10.91 -2.77 -5.05
N THR A 127 11.72 -3.34 -5.95
CA THR A 127 13.04 -3.88 -5.60
C THR A 127 14.12 -2.82 -5.70
N ASP A 128 14.10 -2.02 -6.76
CA ASP A 128 15.13 -1.02 -7.00
C ASP A 128 15.05 0.15 -6.02
N VAL A 129 13.83 0.51 -5.58
CA VAL A 129 13.60 1.65 -4.67
C VAL A 129 14.31 1.50 -3.32
N VAL A 130 14.59 0.26 -2.89
CA VAL A 130 15.31 -0.01 -1.63
C VAL A 130 16.83 -0.15 -1.81
N GLY A 131 17.32 -0.12 -3.05
CA GLY A 131 18.69 -0.46 -3.42
C GLY A 131 19.22 0.35 -4.60
N SER A 132 19.15 -0.22 -5.80
CA SER A 132 19.86 0.27 -7.01
C SER A 132 19.35 1.62 -7.53
N ARG A 133 18.08 1.96 -7.31
CA ARG A 133 17.46 3.20 -7.78
C ARG A 133 16.52 3.75 -6.70
N PRO A 134 17.06 4.32 -5.61
CA PRO A 134 16.24 4.97 -4.58
C PRO A 134 15.43 6.13 -5.16
N LEU A 135 14.47 6.65 -4.39
CA LEU A 135 13.70 7.83 -4.78
C LEU A 135 14.62 9.04 -4.97
N ALA A 136 14.56 9.66 -6.14
CA ALA A 136 15.31 10.86 -6.43
C ALA A 136 14.73 12.06 -5.69
N GLU A 137 15.56 13.06 -5.41
CA GLU A 137 15.13 14.28 -4.72
C GLU A 137 14.01 15.01 -5.47
N THR A 138 13.98 14.94 -6.80
CA THR A 138 12.91 15.52 -7.61
C THR A 138 11.56 14.82 -7.39
N GLU A 139 11.56 13.49 -7.24
CA GLU A 139 10.35 12.72 -6.93
C GLU A 139 9.86 13.03 -5.51
N LEU A 140 10.78 13.13 -4.55
CA LEU A 140 10.47 13.48 -3.17
C LEU A 140 9.97 14.92 -3.03
N ALA A 141 10.56 15.87 -3.76
CA ALA A 141 10.10 17.26 -3.79
C ALA A 141 8.66 17.36 -4.31
N ALA A 142 8.35 16.65 -5.39
CA ALA A 142 6.98 16.58 -5.91
C ALA A 142 6.01 15.94 -4.90
N ALA A 143 6.44 14.87 -4.21
CA ALA A 143 5.64 14.23 -3.17
C ALA A 143 5.38 15.13 -1.96
N ARG A 144 6.39 15.84 -1.46
CA ARG A 144 6.23 16.79 -0.34
C ARG A 144 5.29 17.93 -0.71
N ALA A 145 5.43 18.48 -1.92
CA ALA A 145 4.51 19.50 -2.43
C ALA A 145 3.07 18.96 -2.53
N ASN A 146 2.89 17.75 -3.07
CA ASN A 146 1.57 17.11 -3.18
C ASN A 146 0.89 16.95 -1.81
N LEU A 147 1.60 16.42 -0.82
CA LEU A 147 1.07 16.23 0.53
C LEU A 147 0.75 17.56 1.20
N VAL A 148 1.71 18.49 1.26
CA VAL A 148 1.54 19.76 1.98
C VAL A 148 0.45 20.64 1.35
N GLN A 149 0.38 20.70 0.02
CA GLN A 149 -0.67 21.47 -0.66
C GLN A 149 -2.03 20.78 -0.61
N GLY A 150 -2.05 19.44 -0.50
CA GLY A 150 -3.26 18.64 -0.38
C GLY A 150 -3.97 18.76 0.98
N LEU A 151 -3.24 19.12 2.06
CA LEU A 151 -3.78 19.17 3.43
C LEU A 151 -5.05 20.01 3.57
N ALA A 152 -5.15 21.16 2.89
CA ALA A 152 -6.35 21.99 2.94
C ALA A 152 -7.58 21.25 2.38
N GLY A 153 -7.39 20.44 1.33
CA GLY A 153 -8.44 19.60 0.76
C GLY A 153 -8.79 18.39 1.64
N GLU A 154 -7.81 17.85 2.38
CA GLU A 154 -8.04 16.72 3.29
C GLU A 154 -8.99 17.05 4.45
N TRP A 155 -9.17 18.33 4.80
CA TRP A 155 -10.08 18.76 5.88
C TRP A 155 -11.21 19.66 5.42
N GLU A 156 -11.52 19.67 4.12
CA GLU A 156 -12.56 20.54 3.56
C GLU A 156 -13.98 20.16 4.03
N THR A 157 -14.20 18.88 4.37
CA THR A 157 -15.52 18.38 4.77
C THR A 157 -15.54 17.84 6.20
N ASN A 158 -16.70 17.94 6.86
CA ASN A 158 -16.92 17.34 8.19
C ASN A 158 -16.61 15.83 8.21
N GLY A 159 -16.89 15.12 7.11
CA GLY A 159 -16.59 13.70 6.99
C GLY A 159 -15.08 13.42 6.98
N ALA A 160 -14.31 14.28 6.32
CA ALA A 160 -12.86 14.13 6.25
C ALA A 160 -12.20 14.45 7.60
N ILE A 161 -12.64 15.52 8.28
CA ILE A 161 -12.22 15.84 9.65
C ILE A 161 -12.55 14.68 10.61
N MET A 162 -13.77 14.13 10.53
CA MET A 162 -14.16 12.98 11.35
C MET A 162 -13.29 11.74 11.06
N GLY A 163 -12.90 11.53 9.80
CA GLY A 163 -11.95 10.48 9.41
C GLY A 163 -10.59 10.66 10.06
N THR A 164 -10.02 11.87 10.02
CA THR A 164 -8.75 12.22 10.67
C THR A 164 -8.82 12.00 12.18
N LEU A 165 -9.85 12.52 12.85
CA LEU A 165 -10.04 12.31 14.29
C LEU A 165 -10.18 10.82 14.63
N GLY A 166 -10.90 10.06 13.80
CA GLY A 166 -11.00 8.61 13.94
C GLY A 166 -9.67 7.88 13.84
N GLN A 167 -8.78 8.32 12.94
CA GLN A 167 -7.41 7.79 12.85
C GLN A 167 -6.58 8.16 14.08
N MET A 168 -6.66 9.41 14.55
CA MET A 168 -5.96 9.85 15.75
C MET A 168 -6.35 9.01 16.96
N VAL A 169 -7.64 8.77 17.17
CA VAL A 169 -8.13 7.88 18.24
C VAL A 169 -7.70 6.43 18.03
N THR A 170 -7.69 5.95 16.78
CA THR A 170 -7.30 4.57 16.45
C THR A 170 -5.83 4.30 16.75
N PHE A 171 -4.96 5.27 16.52
CA PHE A 171 -3.51 5.17 16.70
C PHE A 171 -2.99 5.82 17.99
N GLY A 172 -3.87 6.39 18.81
CA GLY A 172 -3.48 7.06 20.05
C GLY A 172 -2.62 8.30 19.82
N LEU A 173 -2.88 9.03 18.74
CA LEU A 173 -2.13 10.23 18.39
C LEU A 173 -2.49 11.39 19.34
N PRO A 174 -1.51 12.22 19.73
CA PRO A 174 -1.80 13.43 20.49
C PRO A 174 -2.62 14.41 19.64
N GLU A 175 -3.41 15.27 20.29
CA GLU A 175 -4.23 16.28 19.61
C GLU A 175 -3.41 17.18 18.68
N ALA A 176 -2.18 17.53 19.09
CA ALA A 176 -1.25 18.35 18.33
C ALA A 176 -0.45 17.60 17.24
N TYR A 177 -0.80 16.34 16.92
CA TYR A 177 -0.04 15.53 15.95
C TYR A 177 0.08 16.23 14.59
N TYR A 178 -1.02 16.77 14.10
CA TYR A 178 -1.07 17.39 12.78
C TYR A 178 -0.45 18.79 12.72
N ASP A 179 -0.22 19.44 13.87
CA ASP A 179 0.47 20.73 13.94
C ASP A 179 1.92 20.61 13.41
N GLY A 180 2.57 19.47 13.66
CA GLY A 180 3.93 19.18 13.21
C GLY A 180 4.01 18.40 11.90
N TYR A 181 2.88 17.95 11.35
CA TYR A 181 2.86 17.00 10.22
C TYR A 181 3.53 17.57 8.97
N ALA A 182 3.14 18.79 8.56
CA ALA A 182 3.70 19.43 7.38
C ALA A 182 5.23 19.67 7.50
N ALA A 183 5.70 19.99 8.71
CA ALA A 183 7.13 20.11 8.98
C ALA A 183 7.85 18.75 8.84
N GLY A 184 7.24 17.67 9.36
CA GLY A 184 7.77 16.31 9.20
C GLY A 184 7.84 15.85 7.75
N VAL A 185 6.81 16.12 6.95
CA VAL A 185 6.82 15.85 5.50
C VAL A 185 7.94 16.63 4.82
N ASN A 186 8.04 17.93 5.06
CA ASN A 186 9.09 18.78 4.48
C ASN A 186 10.51 18.38 4.89
N ALA A 187 10.68 17.84 6.10
CA ALA A 187 11.97 17.36 6.60
C ALA A 187 12.38 15.98 6.05
N THR A 188 11.53 15.31 5.26
CA THR A 188 11.85 13.98 4.73
C THR A 188 12.95 14.07 3.67
N THR A 189 14.12 13.54 4.03
CA THR A 189 15.31 13.43 3.18
C THR A 189 15.29 12.16 2.32
N PRO A 190 16.13 12.06 1.28
CA PRO A 190 16.32 10.82 0.52
C PRO A 190 16.69 9.60 1.39
N ASP A 191 17.51 9.81 2.42
CA ASP A 191 17.89 8.74 3.34
C ASP A 191 16.71 8.27 4.19
N ALA A 192 15.90 9.21 4.72
CA ALA A 192 14.69 8.89 5.47
C ALA A 192 13.66 8.16 4.59
N ALA A 193 13.49 8.61 3.35
CA ALA A 193 12.61 7.95 2.37
C ALA A 193 13.12 6.54 2.00
N THR A 194 14.43 6.35 1.87
CA THR A 194 15.03 5.03 1.59
C THR A 194 14.87 4.10 2.79
N ALA A 195 15.04 4.60 4.02
CA ALA A 195 14.78 3.84 5.23
C ALA A 195 13.30 3.43 5.32
N ALA A 196 12.37 4.35 5.00
CA ALA A 196 10.95 4.06 4.93
C ALA A 196 10.64 3.01 3.85
N ALA A 197 11.23 3.11 2.66
CA ALA A 197 11.08 2.12 1.59
C ALA A 197 11.57 0.73 2.05
N ARG A 198 12.74 0.64 2.69
CA ARG A 198 13.27 -0.62 3.24
C ARG A 198 12.33 -1.24 4.28
N SER A 199 11.76 -0.40 5.14
CA SER A 199 10.81 -0.83 6.18
C SER A 199 9.49 -1.37 5.59
N ILE A 200 8.96 -0.71 4.56
CA ILE A 200 7.62 -0.98 4.02
C ILE A 200 7.62 -1.98 2.86
N VAL A 201 8.54 -1.83 1.90
CA VAL A 201 8.60 -2.66 0.68
C VAL A 201 9.87 -3.49 0.58
N GLY A 202 10.82 -3.34 1.51
CA GLY A 202 12.08 -4.11 1.53
C GLY A 202 12.00 -5.43 2.30
N SER A 203 10.98 -5.64 3.14
CA SER A 203 10.86 -6.84 3.99
C SER A 203 10.03 -7.94 3.33
N GLY A 204 10.61 -9.14 3.23
CA GLY A 204 9.94 -10.37 2.79
C GLY A 204 9.65 -10.46 1.28
N PRO A 205 9.03 -11.55 0.82
CA PRO A 205 8.59 -11.69 -0.56
C PRO A 205 7.22 -11.06 -0.82
N THR A 206 6.98 -10.65 -2.06
CA THR A 206 5.66 -10.22 -2.51
C THR A 206 4.80 -11.44 -2.85
N THR A 207 3.56 -11.49 -2.35
CA THR A 207 2.52 -12.34 -2.93
C THR A 207 1.82 -11.57 -4.02
N TRP A 208 1.83 -12.10 -5.24
CA TRP A 208 1.12 -11.52 -6.37
C TRP A 208 -0.18 -12.26 -6.63
N VAL A 209 -1.24 -11.54 -6.93
CA VAL A 209 -2.50 -12.05 -7.44
C VAL A 209 -2.71 -11.43 -8.81
N VAL A 210 -2.90 -12.27 -9.82
CA VAL A 210 -3.13 -11.86 -11.20
C VAL A 210 -4.48 -12.40 -11.64
N VAL A 211 -5.41 -11.50 -11.91
CA VAL A 211 -6.74 -11.82 -12.44
C VAL A 211 -6.74 -11.50 -13.92
N GLY A 212 -6.99 -12.49 -14.79
CA GLY A 212 -6.99 -12.29 -16.25
C GLY A 212 -7.19 -13.60 -17.01
N ASP A 213 -7.18 -13.53 -18.34
CA ASP A 213 -7.33 -14.72 -19.21
C ASP A 213 -6.15 -15.68 -19.01
N ARG A 214 -6.38 -16.77 -18.27
CA ARG A 214 -5.36 -17.76 -17.89
C ARG A 214 -4.59 -18.27 -19.10
N ALA A 215 -5.28 -18.56 -20.19
CA ALA A 215 -4.67 -19.13 -21.39
C ALA A 215 -3.64 -18.18 -22.02
N GLN A 216 -3.83 -16.87 -21.88
CA GLN A 216 -2.92 -15.85 -22.42
C GLN A 216 -1.76 -15.53 -21.48
N ILE A 217 -2.01 -15.51 -20.16
CA ILE A 217 -1.07 -14.97 -19.18
C ILE A 217 -0.22 -16.03 -18.48
N GLU A 218 -0.77 -17.22 -18.21
CA GLU A 218 -0.09 -18.24 -17.39
C GLU A 218 1.26 -18.70 -17.99
N PRO A 219 1.35 -19.05 -19.29
CA PRO A 219 2.63 -19.47 -19.87
C PRO A 219 3.71 -18.40 -19.76
N LYS A 220 3.35 -17.13 -20.01
CA LYS A 220 4.26 -16.00 -19.92
C LYS A 220 4.71 -15.73 -18.49
N ILE A 221 3.79 -15.80 -17.52
CA ILE A 221 4.09 -15.60 -16.09
C ILE A 221 5.01 -16.71 -15.58
N ARG A 222 4.73 -17.97 -15.91
CA ARG A 222 5.58 -19.11 -15.50
C ARG A 222 6.99 -18.96 -16.07
N ALA A 223 7.13 -18.51 -17.32
CA ALA A 223 8.42 -18.28 -17.95
C ALA A 223 9.28 -17.21 -17.25
N LEU A 224 8.69 -16.31 -16.44
CA LEU A 224 9.46 -15.32 -15.67
C LEU A 224 10.29 -15.95 -14.54
N GLY A 225 9.91 -17.14 -14.04
CA GLY A 225 10.60 -17.78 -12.91
C GLY A 225 10.53 -16.96 -11.62
N PHE A 226 9.47 -16.19 -11.41
CA PHE A 226 9.36 -15.22 -10.31
C PHE A 226 9.00 -15.85 -8.96
N GLY A 227 8.58 -17.10 -8.93
CA GLY A 227 8.10 -17.78 -7.74
C GLY A 227 7.20 -18.96 -8.11
N ASP A 228 6.61 -19.59 -7.09
CA ASP A 228 5.60 -20.61 -7.32
C ASP A 228 4.35 -19.99 -7.95
N VAL A 229 3.83 -20.61 -9.01
CA VAL A 229 2.65 -20.13 -9.74
C VAL A 229 1.53 -21.14 -9.54
N GLN A 230 0.51 -20.71 -8.81
CA GLN A 230 -0.67 -21.51 -8.48
C GLN A 230 -1.92 -20.88 -9.08
N VAL A 231 -2.77 -21.70 -9.67
CA VAL A 231 -4.09 -21.25 -10.14
C VAL A 231 -5.10 -21.44 -9.01
N VAL A 232 -5.92 -20.44 -8.75
CA VAL A 232 -6.90 -20.44 -7.66
C VAL A 232 -8.27 -19.93 -8.13
N ASP A 233 -9.32 -20.35 -7.43
CA ASP A 233 -10.66 -19.80 -7.60
C ASP A 233 -10.78 -18.37 -6.99
N VAL A 234 -11.96 -17.76 -7.11
CA VAL A 234 -12.24 -16.42 -6.56
C VAL A 234 -12.16 -16.33 -5.03
N ASN A 235 -12.15 -17.47 -4.34
CA ASN A 235 -12.00 -17.58 -2.89
C ASN A 235 -10.56 -17.88 -2.47
N GLY A 236 -9.63 -18.05 -3.42
CA GLY A 236 -8.23 -18.38 -3.17
C GLY A 236 -7.97 -19.88 -2.97
N ASN A 237 -8.93 -20.76 -3.29
CA ASN A 237 -8.72 -22.20 -3.22
C ASN A 237 -7.97 -22.68 -4.48
N PRO A 238 -6.96 -23.55 -4.35
CA PRO A 238 -6.25 -24.12 -5.50
C PRO A 238 -7.19 -24.85 -6.46
N ILE A 239 -7.01 -24.63 -7.77
CA ILE A 239 -7.70 -25.36 -8.83
C ILE A 239 -6.69 -26.05 -9.77
N PRO A 240 -7.06 -27.19 -10.39
CA PRO A 240 -6.20 -27.90 -11.35
C PRO A 240 -5.79 -27.07 -12.58
#